data_AF-A0A7Y3GIA3-F1
#
_entry.id   AF-A0A7Y3GIA3-F1
#
_cell.length_a   1.000
_cell.length_b   1.000
_cell.length_c   1.000
_cell.angle_alpha   90.00
_cell.angle_beta   90.00
_cell.angle_gamma   90.00
#
_symmetry.space_group_name_H-M   'P 1'
#
loop_
_entity.id
_entity.type
_entity.pdbx_description
1 polymer ?
#
loop_
_entity_poly.entity_id
_entity_poly.type
_entity_poly.pdbx_seq_one_letter_code
_entity_poly.pdbx_strand_id
1 'polypeptide(L)'
;MKMSNKELKGMDAAGERTANPPQDEPASNPGINRRGFLSGILAGGTALAVAGTVGLGSEALAERFGRDGDLGVSGTTARQKEAFQLRRDAALTYLRKRLERQNVNGDEHLYADFRASFFKTLPQDDLAEVDPAAYRALRRALTYGSSELFEAIPQSIEAERGLTNPQAAFAFELYGPDSHASRMYPAPNFASALQAASQSRSVDRRSPQNV
;
A
#
# COMPACT_ATOMS: atom_id res chain seq x y z
N MET A 1 28.87 32.24 36.79
CA MET A 1 27.46 32.29 37.27
C MET A 1 26.57 32.10 36.05
N LYS A 2 25.52 31.27 35.95
CA LYS A 2 24.57 30.60 36.88
C LYS A 2 23.45 31.49 37.45
N MET A 3 22.20 31.16 37.05
CA MET A 3 20.86 31.58 37.54
C MET A 3 20.40 33.02 37.14
N SER A 4 19.17 33.33 36.70
CA SER A 4 17.78 32.79 36.90
C SER A 4 17.12 33.30 38.21
N ASN A 5 15.84 33.75 38.31
CA ASN A 5 14.64 33.65 37.44
C ASN A 5 13.56 34.73 37.78
N LYS A 6 12.36 34.70 37.14
CA LYS A 6 11.01 35.21 37.59
C LYS A 6 10.77 36.76 37.63
N GLU A 7 9.53 37.32 37.57
CA GLU A 7 8.17 36.93 37.07
C GLU A 7 7.16 38.13 37.08
N LEU A 8 6.17 38.17 36.16
CA LEU A 8 4.79 38.78 36.25
C LEU A 8 4.69 40.31 36.59
N LYS A 9 3.60 41.10 36.51
CA LYS A 9 2.17 41.10 36.04
C LYS A 9 1.78 42.61 35.77
N GLY A 10 0.67 43.09 35.16
CA GLY A 10 -0.46 42.55 34.38
C GLY A 10 -1.87 42.85 34.98
N MET A 11 -2.83 43.36 34.17
CA MET A 11 -4.27 43.74 34.44
C MET A 11 -4.50 45.20 34.96
N ASP A 12 -5.60 45.95 34.72
CA ASP A 12 -6.84 45.75 33.90
C ASP A 12 -7.64 47.07 33.62
N ALA A 13 -8.71 46.98 32.79
CA ALA A 13 -9.98 47.77 32.78
C ALA A 13 -10.20 49.08 31.93
N ALA A 14 -11.23 48.98 31.04
CA ALA A 14 -12.28 49.95 30.62
C ALA A 14 -11.95 51.36 30.02
N GLY A 15 -12.59 51.72 28.88
CA GLY A 15 -12.45 53.06 28.28
C GLY A 15 -13.18 53.41 26.95
N GLU A 16 -14.32 52.78 26.62
CA GLU A 16 -15.25 53.16 25.53
C GLU A 16 -14.72 53.22 24.06
N ARG A 17 -15.61 53.40 23.07
CA ARG A 17 -15.31 53.30 21.62
C ARG A 17 -15.57 54.61 20.89
N THR A 18 -14.55 55.18 20.24
CA THR A 18 -14.73 56.16 19.16
C THR A 18 -14.80 55.45 17.81
N ALA A 19 -15.85 55.71 17.03
CA ALA A 19 -16.01 55.12 15.70
C ALA A 19 -15.22 55.91 14.64
N ASN A 20 -14.34 55.24 13.90
CA ASN A 20 -13.76 55.81 12.68
C ASN A 20 -14.80 55.76 11.54
N PRO A 21 -14.80 56.73 10.61
CA PRO A 21 -15.63 56.70 9.42
C PRO A 21 -15.25 55.50 8.52
N PRO A 22 -16.15 55.06 7.61
CA PRO A 22 -15.82 54.01 6.66
C PRO A 22 -14.63 54.43 5.80
N GLN A 23 -13.60 53.59 5.76
CA GLN A 23 -12.51 53.72 4.79
C GLN A 23 -12.90 52.94 3.55
N ASP A 24 -12.85 53.57 2.39
CA ASP A 24 -13.16 52.93 1.11
C ASP A 24 -12.19 51.76 0.85
N GLU A 25 -12.76 50.59 0.53
CA GLU A 25 -12.01 49.40 0.13
C GLU A 25 -11.11 49.72 -1.08
N PRO A 26 -9.78 49.62 -0.98
CA PRO A 26 -8.91 49.84 -2.13
C PRO A 26 -9.17 48.72 -3.15
N ALA A 27 -9.63 49.11 -4.34
CA ALA A 27 -10.13 48.21 -5.37
C ALA A 27 -9.21 46.99 -5.58
N SER A 28 -9.79 45.79 -5.51
CA SER A 28 -9.03 44.54 -5.56
C SER A 28 -8.30 44.40 -6.90
N ASN A 29 -6.99 44.59 -6.85
CA ASN A 29 -6.09 44.42 -7.98
C ASN A 29 -6.34 43.03 -8.62
N PRO A 30 -6.65 42.92 -9.94
CA PRO A 30 -7.10 41.68 -10.57
C PRO A 30 -5.97 40.65 -10.73
N GLY A 31 -5.47 40.15 -9.60
CA GLY A 31 -4.50 39.07 -9.52
C GLY A 31 -5.05 37.81 -10.19
N ILE A 32 -4.18 37.15 -10.98
CA ILE A 32 -4.53 36.02 -11.85
C ILE A 32 -5.19 34.91 -11.03
N ASN A 33 -6.51 34.79 -11.16
CA ASN A 33 -7.29 33.79 -10.44
C ASN A 33 -6.88 32.38 -10.88
N ARG A 34 -6.73 31.46 -9.92
CA ARG A 34 -6.27 30.07 -10.16
C ARG A 34 -7.13 29.32 -11.20
N ARG A 35 -8.41 29.70 -11.34
CA ARG A 35 -9.33 29.19 -12.37
C ARG A 35 -8.94 29.64 -13.78
N GLY A 36 -8.51 30.89 -13.98
CA GLY A 36 -8.02 31.39 -15.26
C GLY A 36 -6.72 30.72 -15.70
N PHE A 37 -5.82 30.42 -14.76
CA PHE A 37 -4.59 29.67 -15.03
C PHE A 37 -4.87 28.25 -15.56
N LEU A 38 -5.85 27.54 -14.99
CA LEU A 38 -6.25 26.21 -15.47
C LEU A 38 -7.00 26.26 -16.82
N SER A 39 -7.83 27.28 -17.06
CA SER A 39 -8.41 27.52 -18.40
C SER A 39 -7.34 27.74 -19.47
N GLY A 40 -6.20 28.33 -19.12
CA GLY A 40 -5.08 28.58 -20.05
C GLY A 40 -4.21 27.36 -20.37
N ILE A 41 -4.32 26.25 -19.62
CA ILE A 41 -3.44 25.07 -19.78
C ILE A 41 -4.10 23.93 -20.56
N LEU A 42 -5.44 23.90 -20.64
CA LEU A 42 -6.17 22.91 -21.44
C LEU A 42 -6.30 23.28 -22.93
N ALA A 43 -5.76 24.43 -23.35
CA ALA A 43 -5.76 24.91 -24.74
C ALA A 43 -4.35 24.91 -25.36
N GLY A 44 -3.80 23.72 -25.63
CA GLY A 44 -2.65 23.52 -26.51
C GLY A 44 -1.27 23.89 -25.93
N GLY A 45 -0.46 22.90 -25.61
CA GLY A 45 0.92 23.08 -25.13
C GLY A 45 1.93 23.47 -26.22
N THR A 46 1.78 24.64 -26.84
CA THR A 46 2.82 25.28 -27.67
C THR A 46 2.81 26.80 -27.52
N ALA A 47 3.71 27.35 -26.71
CA ALA A 47 3.93 28.79 -26.61
C ALA A 47 4.99 29.25 -27.63
N LEU A 48 4.54 29.64 -28.83
CA LEU A 48 5.34 30.43 -29.78
C LEU A 48 4.45 31.54 -30.34
N ALA A 49 4.92 32.78 -30.35
CA ALA A 49 4.14 33.94 -30.78
C ALA A 49 4.63 34.46 -32.14
N VAL A 50 3.70 35.03 -32.93
CA VAL A 50 3.86 36.26 -33.72
C VAL A 50 2.49 36.66 -34.32
N ALA A 51 2.28 37.95 -34.58
CA ALA A 51 1.00 38.55 -34.95
C ALA A 51 0.48 38.15 -36.35
N GLY A 52 -0.85 38.15 -36.55
CA GLY A 52 -1.44 37.99 -37.88
C GLY A 52 -2.98 37.84 -37.97
N THR A 53 -3.70 38.97 -37.93
CA THR A 53 -4.95 39.26 -38.70
C THR A 53 -6.22 38.38 -38.63
N VAL A 54 -7.36 39.07 -38.70
CA VAL A 54 -8.75 38.62 -39.00
C VAL A 54 -9.42 37.71 -37.95
N GLY A 55 -10.68 38.05 -37.62
CA GLY A 55 -11.52 37.24 -36.73
C GLY A 55 -12.17 36.05 -37.43
N LEU A 56 -12.38 34.97 -36.69
CA LEU A 56 -13.24 33.85 -37.07
C LEU A 56 -14.39 33.76 -36.07
N GLY A 57 -15.60 33.53 -36.58
CA GLY A 57 -16.86 33.80 -35.87
C GLY A 57 -17.07 32.98 -34.59
N SER A 58 -17.70 33.64 -33.60
CA SER A 58 -18.24 32.99 -32.38
C SER A 58 -19.29 31.90 -32.69
N GLU A 59 -19.85 31.92 -33.90
CA GLU A 59 -20.77 30.91 -34.45
C GLU A 59 -20.17 29.50 -34.44
N ALA A 60 -18.86 29.36 -34.70
CA ALA A 60 -18.16 28.08 -34.67
C ALA A 60 -18.04 27.47 -33.26
N LEU A 61 -18.25 28.28 -32.20
CA LEU A 61 -18.34 27.78 -30.83
C LEU A 61 -19.76 27.29 -30.49
N ALA A 62 -20.80 27.89 -31.09
CA ALA A 62 -22.20 27.59 -30.81
C ALA A 62 -22.65 26.23 -31.37
N GLU A 63 -22.23 25.89 -32.60
CA GLU A 63 -22.50 24.58 -33.24
C GLU A 63 -22.04 23.39 -32.38
N ARG A 64 -21.06 23.58 -31.48
CA ARG A 64 -20.49 22.50 -30.66
C ARG A 64 -21.27 22.18 -29.37
N PHE A 65 -22.36 22.90 -29.09
CA PHE A 65 -23.20 22.70 -27.89
C PHE A 65 -24.68 22.45 -28.22
N GLY A 66 -25.05 22.34 -29.50
CA GLY A 66 -26.45 22.40 -29.94
C GLY A 66 -26.86 21.37 -30.99
N ARG A 67 -26.78 20.07 -30.67
CA ARG A 67 -27.64 19.03 -31.25
C ARG A 67 -27.69 17.75 -30.40
N ASP A 68 -28.91 17.24 -30.27
CA ASP A 68 -29.30 15.84 -30.07
C ASP A 68 -28.59 15.04 -28.97
N GLY A 69 -29.21 15.02 -27.78
CA GLY A 69 -30.05 13.87 -27.36
C GLY A 69 -29.42 12.48 -27.15
N ASP A 70 -28.16 12.27 -27.52
CA ASP A 70 -27.53 10.94 -27.45
C ASP A 70 -26.97 10.65 -26.05
N LEU A 71 -27.72 9.85 -25.28
CA LEU A 71 -27.19 9.15 -24.09
C LEU A 71 -26.40 7.88 -24.47
N GLY A 72 -26.10 7.69 -25.76
CA GLY A 72 -25.23 6.66 -26.29
C GLY A 72 -23.84 6.70 -25.67
N VAL A 73 -23.52 5.65 -24.90
CA VAL A 73 -22.17 5.38 -24.40
C VAL A 73 -21.31 4.82 -25.54
N SER A 74 -21.12 5.62 -26.59
CA SER A 74 -20.42 5.26 -27.83
C SER A 74 -19.05 5.93 -27.91
N GLY A 75 -18.19 5.62 -26.94
CA GLY A 75 -16.83 6.11 -26.88
C GLY A 75 -16.24 6.13 -25.47
N THR A 76 -14.93 5.90 -25.35
CA THR A 76 -14.24 6.09 -24.07
C THR A 76 -14.12 7.58 -23.76
N THR A 77 -14.85 8.00 -22.72
CA THR A 77 -14.81 9.36 -22.18
C THR A 77 -13.39 9.77 -21.79
N ALA A 78 -13.10 11.08 -21.76
CA ALA A 78 -11.79 11.59 -21.35
C ALA A 78 -11.38 11.06 -19.96
N ARG A 79 -12.32 11.03 -19.00
CA ARG A 79 -12.13 10.49 -17.65
C ARG A 79 -11.81 8.99 -17.63
N GLN A 80 -12.37 8.18 -18.52
CA GLN A 80 -12.00 6.76 -18.63
C GLN A 80 -10.58 6.57 -19.17
N LYS A 81 -10.15 7.41 -20.13
CA LYS A 81 -8.78 7.38 -20.69
C LYS A 81 -7.75 7.80 -19.64
N GLU A 82 -8.02 8.88 -18.91
CA GLU A 82 -7.22 9.36 -17.78
C GLU A 82 -7.09 8.29 -16.67
N ALA A 83 -8.21 7.69 -16.24
CA ALA A 83 -8.20 6.64 -15.23
C ALA A 83 -7.45 5.37 -15.68
N PHE A 84 -7.49 5.02 -16.97
CA PHE A 84 -6.68 3.93 -17.53
C PHE A 84 -5.18 4.27 -17.50
N GLN A 85 -4.80 5.46 -17.96
CA GLN A 85 -3.40 5.93 -17.94
C GLN A 85 -2.82 5.91 -16.53
N LEU A 86 -3.53 6.48 -15.55
CA LEU A 86 -3.12 6.50 -14.15
C LEU A 86 -2.87 5.09 -13.58
N ARG A 87 -3.78 4.14 -13.86
CA ARG A 87 -3.65 2.74 -13.40
C ARG A 87 -2.49 2.01 -14.08
N ARG A 88 -2.35 2.18 -15.40
CA ARG A 88 -1.23 1.63 -16.18
C ARG A 88 0.11 2.15 -15.68
N ASP A 89 0.21 3.45 -15.41
CA ASP A 89 1.47 4.10 -15.06
C ASP A 89 1.86 3.82 -13.59
N ALA A 90 0.87 3.61 -12.71
CA ALA A 90 1.08 2.99 -11.40
C ALA A 90 1.60 1.55 -11.52
N ALA A 91 0.98 0.69 -12.34
CA ALA A 91 1.45 -0.69 -12.55
C ALA A 91 2.88 -0.75 -13.12
N LEU A 92 3.19 0.11 -14.11
CA LEU A 92 4.55 0.27 -14.65
C LEU A 92 5.55 0.77 -13.59
N THR A 93 5.10 1.52 -12.57
CA THR A 93 5.94 1.97 -11.46
C THR A 93 6.29 0.82 -10.52
N TYR A 94 5.38 -0.13 -10.29
CA TYR A 94 5.68 -1.34 -9.51
C TYR A 94 6.54 -2.33 -10.31
N LEU A 95 6.22 -2.57 -11.59
CA LEU A 95 6.99 -3.46 -12.48
C LEU A 95 8.46 -3.04 -12.64
N ARG A 96 8.77 -1.74 -12.53
CA ARG A 96 10.14 -1.21 -12.60
C ARG A 96 10.92 -1.29 -11.29
N LYS A 97 10.29 -1.66 -10.16
CA LYS A 97 11.02 -1.87 -8.90
C LYS A 97 11.76 -3.20 -8.95
N ARG A 98 13.06 -3.19 -8.73
CA ARG A 98 13.85 -4.42 -8.57
C ARG A 98 13.36 -5.17 -7.34
N LEU A 99 12.76 -6.35 -7.55
CA LEU A 99 12.45 -7.26 -6.45
C LEU A 99 13.75 -7.83 -5.88
N GLU A 100 13.87 -7.84 -4.56
CA GLU A 100 15.01 -8.44 -3.86
C GLU A 100 14.64 -9.84 -3.39
N ARG A 101 15.56 -10.79 -3.50
CA ARG A 101 15.32 -12.18 -3.11
C ARG A 101 15.03 -12.27 -1.62
N GLN A 102 13.91 -12.91 -1.24
CA GLN A 102 13.69 -13.33 0.14
C GLN A 102 14.73 -14.40 0.49
N ASN A 103 15.55 -14.13 1.52
CA ASN A 103 16.55 -15.07 2.00
C ASN A 103 15.96 -15.95 3.10
N VAL A 104 16.38 -17.22 3.14
CA VAL A 104 16.08 -18.20 4.19
C VAL A 104 17.27 -18.36 5.14
N ASN A 105 17.04 -18.97 6.31
CA ASN A 105 18.11 -19.19 7.31
C ASN A 105 18.97 -20.45 7.02
N GLY A 106 18.47 -21.35 6.17
CA GLY A 106 19.16 -22.56 5.72
C GLY A 106 18.80 -23.85 6.47
N ASP A 107 18.03 -23.79 7.57
CA ASP A 107 17.81 -24.96 8.45
C ASP A 107 17.12 -26.13 7.73
N GLU A 108 16.18 -25.86 6.82
CA GLU A 108 15.49 -26.87 5.99
C GLU A 108 16.42 -27.64 5.03
N HIS A 109 17.60 -27.09 4.73
CA HIS A 109 18.65 -27.78 3.98
C HIS A 109 19.67 -28.48 4.89
N LEU A 110 19.72 -28.12 6.18
CA LEU A 110 20.63 -28.67 7.19
C LEU A 110 20.04 -29.92 7.87
N TYR A 111 18.73 -29.94 8.11
CA TYR A 111 18.00 -31.02 8.78
C TYR A 111 17.14 -31.79 7.77
N ALA A 112 17.60 -32.97 7.35
CA ALA A 112 16.94 -33.81 6.33
C ALA A 112 15.57 -34.39 6.75
N ASP A 113 15.32 -34.39 8.06
CA ASP A 113 14.11 -34.72 8.80
C ASP A 113 13.14 -33.53 8.97
N PHE A 114 13.55 -32.32 8.58
CA PHE A 114 12.77 -31.10 8.63
C PHE A 114 12.29 -30.63 10.03
N ARG A 115 12.91 -31.07 11.15
CA ARG A 115 12.56 -30.66 12.53
C ARG A 115 12.48 -29.14 12.79
N ALA A 116 13.12 -28.34 11.95
CA ALA A 116 13.17 -26.88 12.06
C ALA A 116 12.12 -26.14 11.19
N SER A 117 11.36 -26.88 10.37
CA SER A 117 10.32 -26.32 9.48
C SER A 117 8.91 -26.48 10.07
N PHE A 118 7.92 -25.78 9.50
CA PHE A 118 6.52 -25.94 9.88
C PHE A 118 5.90 -27.18 9.23
N PHE A 119 5.41 -28.11 10.04
CA PHE A 119 4.72 -29.34 9.59
C PHE A 119 3.45 -29.69 10.40
N LYS A 120 2.90 -28.75 11.17
CA LYS A 120 1.65 -29.03 11.89
C LYS A 120 0.53 -29.40 10.90
N THR A 121 -0.32 -30.35 11.30
CA THR A 121 -1.37 -31.04 10.52
C THR A 121 -0.90 -32.11 9.53
N LEU A 122 0.40 -32.23 9.25
CA LEU A 122 0.95 -33.38 8.49
C LEU A 122 1.16 -34.61 9.41
N PRO A 123 1.20 -35.84 8.84
CA PRO A 123 1.61 -37.05 9.54
C PRO A 123 2.98 -36.91 10.21
N GLN A 124 3.10 -37.52 11.39
CA GLN A 124 4.30 -37.53 12.24
C GLN A 124 4.53 -38.95 12.77
N ASP A 125 5.73 -39.21 13.29
CA ASP A 125 6.08 -40.44 14.01
C ASP A 125 5.90 -40.31 15.55
N ASP A 126 6.24 -41.37 16.28
CA ASP A 126 6.17 -41.43 17.75
C ASP A 126 7.10 -40.42 18.47
N LEU A 127 8.03 -39.78 17.75
CA LEU A 127 8.93 -38.73 18.24
C LEU A 127 8.47 -37.31 17.85
N ALA A 128 7.34 -37.21 17.14
CA ALA A 128 6.83 -36.00 16.49
C ALA A 128 7.76 -35.41 15.41
N GLU A 129 8.62 -36.22 14.78
CA GLU A 129 9.28 -35.87 13.52
C GLU A 129 8.28 -36.09 12.35
N VAL A 130 8.36 -35.27 11.29
CA VAL A 130 7.38 -35.29 10.19
C VAL A 130 7.68 -36.41 9.19
N ASP A 131 6.64 -37.04 8.62
CA ASP A 131 6.83 -37.87 7.42
C ASP A 131 7.50 -37.04 6.29
N PRO A 132 8.73 -37.41 5.85
CA PRO A 132 9.42 -36.68 4.80
C PRO A 132 8.67 -36.71 3.46
N ALA A 133 7.79 -37.69 3.20
CA ALA A 133 6.97 -37.73 1.99
C ALA A 133 5.83 -36.70 2.02
N ALA A 134 5.04 -36.63 3.10
CA ALA A 134 4.05 -35.59 3.33
C ALA A 134 4.67 -34.18 3.30
N TYR A 135 5.86 -34.02 3.90
CA TYR A 135 6.55 -32.73 3.86
C TYR A 135 6.98 -32.32 2.44
N ARG A 136 7.46 -33.28 1.63
CA ARG A 136 7.75 -33.04 0.20
C ARG A 136 6.49 -32.72 -0.61
N ALA A 137 5.32 -33.27 -0.27
CA ALA A 137 4.04 -32.92 -0.89
C ALA A 137 3.65 -31.47 -0.58
N LEU A 138 3.72 -31.05 0.68
CA LEU A 138 3.51 -29.65 1.10
C LEU A 138 4.45 -28.69 0.37
N ARG A 139 5.76 -28.98 0.34
CA ARG A 139 6.74 -28.18 -0.41
C ARG A 139 6.42 -28.10 -1.90
N ARG A 140 5.95 -29.19 -2.51
CA ARG A 140 5.56 -29.21 -3.92
C ARG A 140 4.35 -28.29 -4.16
N ALA A 141 3.32 -28.36 -3.33
CA ALA A 141 2.16 -27.48 -3.44
C ALA A 141 2.56 -25.99 -3.31
N LEU A 142 3.36 -25.65 -2.31
CA LEU A 142 3.91 -24.30 -2.09
C LEU A 142 4.86 -23.82 -3.21
N THR A 143 5.41 -24.73 -4.03
CA THR A 143 6.28 -24.37 -5.17
C THR A 143 5.49 -24.07 -6.44
N TYR A 144 4.37 -24.76 -6.67
CA TYR A 144 3.62 -24.71 -7.94
C TYR A 144 2.26 -24.01 -7.85
N GLY A 145 1.70 -23.81 -6.66
CA GLY A 145 0.50 -23.01 -6.44
C GLY A 145 -0.84 -23.60 -6.89
N SER A 146 -0.87 -24.73 -7.60
CA SER A 146 -2.12 -25.31 -8.11
C SER A 146 -2.93 -26.01 -7.01
N SER A 147 -4.25 -25.79 -6.99
CA SER A 147 -5.14 -26.25 -5.92
C SER A 147 -5.13 -27.77 -5.75
N GLU A 148 -4.99 -28.53 -6.84
CA GLU A 148 -4.94 -30.00 -6.83
C GLU A 148 -3.73 -30.54 -6.04
N LEU A 149 -2.64 -29.76 -5.95
CA LEU A 149 -1.48 -30.12 -5.14
C LEU A 149 -1.69 -29.83 -3.66
N PHE A 150 -2.56 -28.87 -3.30
CA PHE A 150 -2.93 -28.60 -1.91
C PHE A 150 -3.92 -29.65 -1.37
N GLU A 151 -4.92 -30.04 -2.16
CA GLU A 151 -5.83 -31.14 -1.81
C GLU A 151 -5.09 -32.50 -1.70
N ALA A 152 -3.95 -32.64 -2.39
CA ALA A 152 -3.10 -33.84 -2.35
C ALA A 152 -2.07 -33.86 -1.20
N ILE A 153 -2.07 -32.90 -0.26
CA ILE A 153 -1.14 -32.90 0.88
C ILE A 153 -1.66 -33.88 1.96
N PRO A 154 -0.93 -34.95 2.32
CA PRO A 154 -1.32 -35.85 3.40
C PRO A 154 -1.51 -35.07 4.72
N GLN A 155 -2.66 -35.27 5.37
CA GLN A 155 -2.91 -34.79 6.73
C GLN A 155 -2.73 -35.94 7.72
N SER A 156 -2.38 -35.63 8.97
CA SER A 156 -2.44 -36.61 10.06
C SER A 156 -3.89 -37.01 10.33
N ILE A 157 -4.12 -38.28 10.70
CA ILE A 157 -5.43 -38.79 11.14
C ILE A 157 -5.90 -38.05 12.42
N GLU A 158 -4.96 -37.51 13.20
CA GLU A 158 -5.23 -36.73 14.42
C GLU A 158 -5.49 -35.24 14.16
N ALA A 159 -5.41 -34.78 12.91
CA ALA A 159 -5.54 -33.36 12.59
C ALA A 159 -7.02 -32.90 12.61
N GLU A 160 -7.47 -32.35 13.74
CA GLU A 160 -8.80 -31.70 13.87
C GLU A 160 -9.09 -30.63 12.80
N ARG A 161 -8.04 -30.05 12.20
CA ARG A 161 -8.10 -28.95 11.23
C ARG A 161 -6.98 -29.11 10.20
N GLY A 162 -7.28 -28.78 8.95
CA GLY A 162 -6.27 -28.69 7.89
C GLY A 162 -5.50 -27.36 7.89
N LEU A 163 -4.66 -27.19 6.87
CA LEU A 163 -3.84 -26.00 6.67
C LEU A 163 -4.70 -24.73 6.46
N THR A 164 -4.42 -23.67 7.21
CA THR A 164 -5.21 -22.42 7.15
C THR A 164 -4.78 -21.55 5.97
N ASN A 165 -5.61 -21.54 4.91
CA ASN A 165 -5.45 -20.69 3.71
C ASN A 165 -4.03 -20.70 3.07
N PRO A 166 -3.43 -21.87 2.78
CA PRO A 166 -2.07 -21.95 2.23
C PRO A 166 -1.95 -21.41 0.78
N GLN A 167 -3.07 -21.25 0.08
CA GLN A 167 -3.14 -20.70 -1.29
C GLN A 167 -3.13 -19.16 -1.32
N ALA A 168 -3.21 -18.47 -0.17
CA ALA A 168 -3.27 -16.99 -0.11
C ALA A 168 -2.11 -16.29 -0.84
N ALA A 169 -0.92 -16.88 -0.83
CA ALA A 169 0.28 -16.32 -1.45
C ALA A 169 0.24 -16.27 -2.99
N PHE A 170 -0.77 -16.85 -3.64
CA PHE A 170 -0.90 -16.85 -5.11
C PHE A 170 -1.93 -15.84 -5.63
N ALA A 171 -2.51 -15.02 -4.75
CA ALA A 171 -3.38 -13.92 -5.14
C ALA A 171 -2.58 -12.71 -5.65
N PHE A 172 -3.04 -12.10 -6.74
CA PHE A 172 -2.48 -10.85 -7.28
C PHE A 172 -3.14 -9.62 -6.66
N GLU A 173 -2.32 -8.66 -6.23
CA GLU A 173 -2.82 -7.38 -5.73
C GLU A 173 -3.15 -6.41 -6.88
N LEU A 174 -4.35 -5.80 -6.83
CA LEU A 174 -4.79 -4.82 -7.84
C LEU A 174 -4.17 -3.43 -7.66
N TYR A 175 -3.56 -3.16 -6.52
CA TYR A 175 -2.93 -1.88 -6.17
C TYR A 175 -1.86 -2.08 -5.09
N GLY A 176 -0.83 -1.24 -5.09
CA GLY A 176 0.31 -1.41 -4.19
C GLY A 176 1.39 -2.33 -4.75
N PRO A 177 2.41 -2.68 -3.94
CA PRO A 177 3.35 -3.74 -4.28
C PRO A 177 2.66 -5.11 -4.18
N ASP A 178 3.07 -6.05 -5.04
CA ASP A 178 2.62 -7.44 -4.98
C ASP A 178 3.07 -8.14 -3.67
N SER A 179 2.39 -9.22 -3.30
CA SER A 179 2.71 -10.00 -2.10
C SER A 179 4.16 -10.53 -2.11
N HIS A 180 4.69 -10.95 -3.27
CA HIS A 180 6.08 -11.40 -3.44
C HIS A 180 7.10 -10.26 -3.55
N ALA A 181 6.65 -9.00 -3.60
CA ALA A 181 7.53 -7.83 -3.63
C ALA A 181 7.94 -7.33 -2.23
N SER A 182 7.38 -7.90 -1.16
CA SER A 182 7.75 -7.62 0.23
C SER A 182 8.77 -8.64 0.75
N ARG A 183 9.64 -8.22 1.69
CA ARG A 183 10.62 -9.12 2.32
C ARG A 183 10.77 -8.91 3.82
N MET A 184 11.16 -9.97 4.52
CA MET A 184 11.58 -9.95 5.93
C MET A 184 13.00 -10.49 6.09
N TYR A 185 13.63 -10.24 7.24
CA TYR A 185 14.91 -10.88 7.56
C TYR A 185 14.74 -12.40 7.72
N PRO A 186 15.77 -13.21 7.44
CA PRO A 186 15.76 -14.64 7.78
C PRO A 186 15.45 -14.83 9.27
N ALA A 187 14.69 -15.88 9.58
CA ALA A 187 14.49 -16.30 10.97
C ALA A 187 15.83 -16.67 11.63
N PRO A 188 15.97 -16.54 12.97
CA PRO A 188 17.11 -17.12 13.67
C PRO A 188 17.23 -18.62 13.35
N ASN A 189 18.44 -19.14 13.17
CA ASN A 189 18.63 -20.59 13.00
C ASN A 189 18.17 -21.35 14.26
N PHE A 190 17.64 -22.55 14.07
CA PHE A 190 17.08 -23.41 15.12
C PHE A 190 18.02 -23.60 16.31
N ALA A 191 19.31 -23.88 16.03
CA ALA A 191 20.35 -24.08 17.03
C ALA A 191 21.02 -22.77 17.53
N SER A 192 20.48 -21.58 17.21
CA SER A 192 21.11 -20.30 17.58
C SER A 192 20.80 -19.88 19.03
N ALA A 193 21.76 -19.18 19.65
CA ALA A 193 21.56 -18.59 20.98
C ALA A 193 20.40 -17.57 21.02
N LEU A 194 20.10 -16.90 19.90
CA LEU A 194 18.96 -16.01 19.77
C LEU A 194 17.62 -16.78 19.82
N GLN A 195 17.57 -17.98 19.24
CA GLN A 195 16.39 -18.85 19.31
C GLN A 195 16.23 -19.49 20.70
N ALA A 196 17.33 -19.84 21.39
CA ALA A 196 17.25 -20.25 22.79
C ALA A 196 16.72 -19.13 23.70
N ALA A 197 17.15 -17.88 23.47
CA ALA A 197 16.72 -16.70 24.23
C ALA A 197 15.29 -16.23 23.92
N SER A 198 14.78 -16.46 22.70
CA SER A 198 13.38 -16.14 22.36
C SER A 198 12.41 -17.06 23.12
N GLN A 199 12.73 -18.35 23.16
CA GLN A 199 11.91 -19.37 23.84
C GLN A 199 11.87 -19.15 25.36
N SER A 200 13.00 -18.93 26.02
CA SER A 200 13.02 -18.70 27.49
C SER A 200 12.25 -17.44 27.90
N ARG A 201 12.35 -16.35 27.12
CA ARG A 201 11.62 -15.10 27.34
C ARG A 201 10.09 -15.24 27.24
N SER A 202 9.60 -16.30 26.58
CA SER A 202 8.16 -16.59 26.53
C SER A 202 7.63 -17.22 27.83
N VAL A 203 8.49 -17.91 28.60
CA VAL A 203 8.11 -18.62 29.84
C VAL A 203 7.96 -17.62 30.99
N ASP A 204 8.92 -16.71 31.13
CA ASP A 204 9.05 -15.71 32.21
C ASP A 204 7.91 -14.67 32.26
N ARG A 205 7.05 -14.62 31.24
CA ARG A 205 5.93 -13.66 31.14
C ARG A 205 4.58 -14.18 31.62
N ARG A 206 4.51 -15.39 32.18
CA ARG A 206 3.30 -15.90 32.84
C ARG A 206 3.23 -15.40 34.28
N SER A 207 2.70 -14.20 34.45
CA SER A 207 2.20 -13.72 35.76
C SER A 207 1.26 -14.78 36.38
N PRO A 208 1.28 -14.99 37.70
CA PRO A 208 0.30 -15.85 38.34
C PRO A 208 -1.10 -15.28 38.09
N GLN A 209 -1.98 -16.10 37.51
CA GLN A 209 -3.41 -15.83 37.53
C GLN A 209 -3.86 -16.02 38.99
N ASN A 210 -4.37 -14.96 39.61
CA ASN A 210 -4.96 -15.08 40.95
C ASN A 210 -6.17 -16.03 40.89
N VAL A 211 -6.25 -16.90 41.90
CA VAL A 211 -7.39 -17.79 42.19
C VAL A 211 -8.17 -17.21 43.36
#